data_AF-A0AAJ7SKT2-F1
#
_entry.id   AF-A0AAJ7SKT2-F1
#
_cell.length_a   1.000
_cell.length_b   1.000
_cell.length_c   1.000
_cell.angle_alpha   90.00
_cell.angle_beta   90.00
_cell.angle_gamma   90.00
#
_symmetry.space_group_name_H-M   'P 1'
#
loop_
_entity.id
_entity.type
_entity.pdbx_description
1 polymer ?
#
loop_
_entity_poly.entity_id
_entity_poly.type
_entity_poly.pdbx_seq_one_letter_code
_entity_poly.pdbx_strand_id
1 'polypeptide(L)'
;MHSDEGASLPVMGLTELPPCIVCLERMDESVKGVLTVLCNHAFHTQCLQHWEDTTCPVCRYCQTPEPVEENRCFECGVQENLWICLICGHIGCGRYVSRHAYTHFQLTMHTYAMQLTNQRVWDYAGDNYVHRLVASKADGKAVQFECEGAPCMDEKIDALQLEYSYLLTSQLESQRIYWEGKLTRLEKDFSEEMVNVKSKFKETLERCDSLEQKLNTLAKERQSLERKCTTLTQRQARLASDLDTERQLNHCLRCNQASLQQASASECARQRARADDLSEQLRDVTFALEAGQLITRLTPQQRAEVMEGRIDLPAAGTDGGGGGGGGGGGGEMTPTQR
;
A
#
# COMPACT_ATOMS: atom_id res chain seq x y z
N MET A 1 30.15 3.74 -41.71
CA MET A 1 29.42 2.59 -41.15
C MET A 1 29.43 2.78 -39.65
N HIS A 2 28.24 2.74 -39.05
CA HIS A 2 27.98 3.15 -37.68
C HIS A 2 28.77 2.33 -36.67
N SER A 3 29.37 3.05 -35.73
CA SER A 3 29.92 2.58 -34.46
C SER A 3 28.76 2.20 -33.53
N ASP A 4 28.38 0.92 -33.56
CA ASP A 4 27.32 0.32 -32.72
C ASP A 4 27.86 -0.80 -31.80
N GLU A 5 29.17 -0.87 -31.57
CA GLU A 5 29.72 -1.71 -30.51
C GLU A 5 30.20 -0.80 -29.38
N GLY A 6 29.25 -0.51 -28.48
CA GLY A 6 29.54 0.03 -27.16
C GLY A 6 30.57 -0.85 -26.44
N ALA A 7 31.38 -0.20 -25.61
CA ALA A 7 32.43 -0.81 -24.80
C ALA A 7 32.03 -2.22 -24.31
N SER A 8 32.74 -3.23 -24.80
CA SER A 8 32.59 -4.60 -24.32
C SER A 8 32.94 -4.65 -22.84
N LEU A 9 32.03 -5.16 -22.02
CA LEU A 9 32.30 -5.47 -20.62
C LEU A 9 33.53 -6.40 -20.55
N PRO A 10 34.46 -6.19 -19.62
CA PRO A 10 35.67 -7.00 -19.52
C PRO A 10 35.30 -8.47 -19.38
N VAL A 11 35.90 -9.32 -20.22
CA VAL A 11 35.68 -10.76 -20.22
C VAL A 11 36.04 -11.31 -18.84
N MET A 12 35.06 -11.92 -18.17
CA MET A 12 35.23 -12.51 -16.85
C MET A 12 36.38 -13.54 -16.89
N GLY A 13 37.38 -13.36 -16.00
CA GLY A 13 38.55 -14.24 -15.88
C GLY A 13 39.83 -13.78 -16.58
N LEU A 14 39.86 -12.63 -17.27
CA LEU A 14 41.07 -12.14 -17.95
C LEU A 14 41.43 -10.71 -17.52
N THR A 15 42.67 -10.52 -17.04
CA THR A 15 43.25 -9.20 -16.77
C THR A 15 44.08 -8.76 -17.98
N GLU A 16 43.73 -7.64 -18.61
CA GLU A 16 44.55 -7.10 -19.69
C GLU A 16 45.80 -6.41 -19.12
N LEU A 17 46.97 -6.96 -19.42
CA LEU A 17 48.26 -6.36 -19.06
C LEU A 17 48.70 -5.37 -20.15
N PRO A 18 49.17 -4.16 -19.79
CA PRO A 18 49.65 -3.20 -20.76
C PRO A 18 50.86 -3.74 -21.56
N PRO A 19 51.02 -3.39 -22.84
CA PRO A 19 52.20 -3.75 -23.62
C PRO A 19 53.38 -2.84 -23.28
N CYS A 20 54.60 -3.38 -23.30
CA CYS A 20 55.82 -2.60 -23.15
C CYS A 20 56.02 -1.72 -24.39
N ILE A 21 56.21 -0.42 -24.23
CA ILE A 21 56.33 0.49 -25.40
C ILE A 21 57.66 0.35 -26.17
N VAL A 22 58.62 -0.38 -25.63
CA VAL A 22 59.94 -0.60 -26.25
C VAL A 22 59.93 -1.85 -27.14
N CYS A 23 59.35 -2.97 -26.67
CA CYS A 23 59.32 -4.23 -27.42
C CYS A 23 57.91 -4.67 -27.87
N LEU A 24 56.86 -3.95 -27.45
CA LEU A 24 55.44 -4.22 -27.72
C LEU A 24 54.91 -5.56 -27.17
N GLU A 25 55.69 -6.28 -26.38
CA GLU A 25 55.27 -7.50 -25.69
C GLU A 25 54.48 -7.19 -24.41
N ARG A 26 53.61 -8.14 -24.00
CA ARG A 26 52.85 -8.04 -22.74
C ARG A 26 53.78 -7.90 -21.53
N MET A 27 53.45 -6.96 -20.64
CA MET A 27 54.20 -6.74 -19.40
C MET A 27 53.82 -7.76 -18.33
N ASP A 28 54.23 -9.01 -18.53
CA ASP A 28 54.07 -10.08 -17.56
C ASP A 28 55.18 -10.01 -16.50
N GLU A 29 54.78 -9.87 -15.24
CA GLU A 29 55.67 -9.79 -14.08
C GLU A 29 56.45 -11.10 -13.88
N SER A 30 55.91 -12.22 -14.36
CA SER A 30 56.48 -13.56 -14.16
C SER A 30 57.67 -13.90 -15.06
N VAL A 31 57.96 -13.13 -16.13
CA VAL A 31 58.94 -13.54 -17.15
C VAL A 31 60.13 -12.58 -17.32
N LYS A 32 59.94 -11.25 -17.17
CA LYS A 32 60.99 -10.28 -17.56
C LYS A 32 61.26 -9.14 -16.58
N GLY A 33 60.56 -9.11 -15.45
CA GLY A 33 60.64 -8.02 -14.46
C GLY A 33 60.15 -6.68 -15.04
N VAL A 34 59.28 -5.99 -14.33
CA VAL A 34 58.74 -4.71 -14.78
C VAL A 34 59.34 -3.57 -13.95
N LEU A 35 60.07 -2.66 -14.60
CA LEU A 35 60.63 -1.45 -13.98
C LEU A 35 59.70 -0.27 -14.21
N THR A 36 59.35 0.42 -13.13
CA THR A 36 58.60 1.69 -13.19
C THR A 36 59.56 2.85 -12.89
N VAL A 37 59.66 3.79 -13.82
CA VAL A 37 60.42 5.05 -13.65
C VAL A 37 59.57 6.03 -12.84
N LEU A 38 60.17 7.01 -12.14
CA LEU A 38 59.48 8.03 -11.31
C LEU A 38 58.33 8.79 -12.01
N CYS A 39 58.29 8.79 -13.34
CA CYS A 39 57.18 9.31 -14.15
C CYS A 39 56.00 8.32 -14.33
N ASN A 40 55.99 7.21 -13.60
CA ASN A 40 55.00 6.13 -13.64
C ASN A 40 54.85 5.36 -14.97
N HIS A 41 55.78 5.53 -15.92
CA HIS A 41 55.89 4.67 -17.09
C HIS A 41 56.66 3.40 -16.75
N ALA A 42 56.15 2.28 -17.27
CA ALA A 42 56.65 0.96 -16.97
C ALA A 42 57.27 0.30 -18.21
N PHE A 43 58.40 -0.39 -18.02
CA PHE A 43 59.17 -1.05 -19.08
C PHE A 43 59.65 -2.43 -18.59
N HIS A 44 59.97 -3.34 -19.51
CA HIS A 44 60.76 -4.51 -19.10
C HIS A 44 62.16 -4.07 -18.68
N THR A 45 62.72 -4.76 -17.69
CA THR A 45 64.08 -4.50 -17.17
C THR A 45 65.12 -4.44 -18.30
N GLN A 46 65.09 -5.45 -19.17
CA GLN A 46 66.00 -5.58 -20.30
C GLN A 46 65.79 -4.47 -21.34
N CYS A 47 64.55 -4.05 -21.58
CA CYS A 47 64.25 -2.97 -22.52
C CYS A 47 64.78 -1.60 -22.05
N LEU A 48 64.76 -1.34 -20.74
CA LEU A 48 65.29 -0.09 -20.20
C LEU A 48 66.82 -0.11 -20.11
N GLN A 49 67.44 -1.27 -19.89
CA GLN A 49 68.91 -1.39 -19.87
C GLN A 49 69.60 -1.04 -21.19
N HIS A 50 68.89 -1.24 -22.32
CA HIS A 50 69.41 -0.91 -23.65
C HIS A 50 69.19 0.56 -24.01
N TRP A 51 68.54 1.34 -23.15
CA TRP A 51 68.35 2.78 -23.33
C TRP A 51 69.59 3.52 -22.81
N GLU A 52 70.24 4.30 -23.68
CA GLU A 52 71.53 4.91 -23.40
C GLU A 52 71.46 6.07 -22.38
N ASP A 53 70.29 6.70 -22.22
CA ASP A 53 70.07 7.87 -21.37
C ASP A 53 69.31 7.55 -20.07
N THR A 54 69.44 8.38 -19.03
CA THR A 54 68.63 8.29 -17.79
C THR A 54 67.21 8.86 -17.93
N THR A 55 66.81 9.25 -19.14
CA THR A 55 65.50 9.83 -19.44
C THR A 55 64.45 8.74 -19.66
N CYS A 56 63.21 9.03 -19.31
CA CYS A 56 62.10 8.14 -19.65
C CYS A 56 61.90 8.07 -21.19
N PRO A 57 61.87 6.87 -21.81
CA PRO A 57 61.61 6.74 -23.25
C PRO A 57 60.24 7.31 -23.71
N VAL A 58 59.26 7.36 -22.81
CA VAL A 58 57.90 7.84 -23.12
C VAL A 58 57.79 9.35 -23.01
N CYS A 59 58.15 9.92 -21.85
CA CYS A 59 57.92 11.33 -21.57
C CYS A 59 59.19 12.18 -21.55
N ARG A 60 60.37 11.59 -21.79
CA ARG A 60 61.70 12.21 -21.68
C ARG A 60 61.98 12.88 -20.33
N TYR A 61 61.14 12.61 -19.32
CA TYR A 61 61.33 13.11 -17.97
C TYR A 61 62.69 12.64 -17.47
N CYS A 62 63.55 13.61 -17.15
CA CYS A 62 64.87 13.37 -16.63
C CYS A 62 64.71 12.93 -15.17
N GLN A 63 65.18 11.72 -14.85
CA GLN A 63 65.06 11.18 -13.48
C GLN A 63 65.88 11.98 -12.46
N THR A 64 66.79 12.84 -12.94
CA THR A 64 67.72 13.63 -12.16
C THR A 64 67.69 15.09 -12.61
N PRO A 65 67.30 16.06 -11.77
CA PRO A 65 67.45 17.48 -12.08
C PRO A 65 68.93 17.87 -12.11
N GLU A 66 69.36 18.64 -13.12
CA GLU A 66 70.72 19.17 -13.20
C GLU A 66 71.00 20.12 -12.01
N PRO A 67 72.22 20.11 -11.45
CA PRO A 67 72.57 20.99 -10.33
C PRO A 67 72.56 22.46 -10.77
N VAL A 68 71.54 23.20 -10.36
CA VAL A 68 71.45 24.65 -10.55
C VAL A 68 72.30 25.36 -9.49
N GLU A 69 73.10 26.35 -9.88
CA GLU A 69 74.06 27.06 -9.00
C GLU A 69 73.43 27.83 -7.82
N GLU A 70 72.10 27.92 -7.74
CA GLU A 70 71.37 28.65 -6.71
C GLU A 70 70.87 27.77 -5.54
N ASN A 71 71.14 26.46 -5.58
CA ASN A 71 70.69 25.53 -4.55
C ASN A 71 71.25 25.91 -3.17
N ARG A 72 70.36 26.09 -2.19
CA ARG A 72 70.69 26.45 -0.81
C ARG A 72 69.75 25.70 0.15
N CYS A 73 70.26 25.37 1.34
CA CYS A 73 69.47 24.79 2.42
C CYS A 73 68.31 25.74 2.78
N PHE A 74 67.08 25.23 2.88
CA PHE A 74 65.91 26.07 3.13
C PHE A 74 65.89 26.70 4.53
N GLU A 75 66.57 26.13 5.52
CA GLU A 75 66.60 26.67 6.87
C GLU A 75 67.81 27.56 7.16
N CYS A 76 69.03 27.15 6.78
CA CYS A 76 70.25 27.91 7.10
C CYS A 76 70.91 28.61 5.92
N GLY A 77 70.43 28.39 4.69
CA GLY A 77 70.97 29.04 3.49
C GLY A 77 72.36 28.57 3.05
N VAL A 78 72.96 27.57 3.72
CA VAL A 78 74.23 26.95 3.31
C VAL A 78 74.10 26.41 1.89
N GLN A 79 75.14 26.54 1.07
CA GLN A 79 75.16 26.09 -0.33
C GLN A 79 75.98 24.81 -0.55
N GLU A 80 76.62 24.30 0.49
CA GLU A 80 77.46 23.11 0.44
C GLU A 80 76.81 21.90 1.12
N ASN A 81 77.19 20.69 0.68
CA ASN A 81 76.70 19.42 1.24
C ASN A 81 75.17 19.35 1.34
N LEU A 82 74.51 19.69 0.23
CA LEU A 82 73.07 19.74 0.10
C LEU A 82 72.48 18.39 -0.31
N TRP A 83 71.31 18.12 0.26
CA TRP A 83 70.53 16.90 0.06
C TRP A 83 69.11 17.28 -0.30
N ILE A 84 68.61 16.78 -1.42
CA ILE A 84 67.23 16.97 -1.87
C ILE A 84 66.40 15.74 -1.52
N CYS A 85 65.27 15.95 -0.86
CA CYS A 85 64.30 14.90 -0.57
C CYS A 85 63.63 14.43 -1.87
N LEU A 86 63.67 13.13 -2.17
CA LEU A 86 63.09 12.59 -3.40
C LEU A 86 61.56 12.47 -3.36
N ILE A 87 60.96 12.63 -2.18
CA ILE A 87 59.50 12.53 -2.00
C ILE A 87 58.83 13.90 -2.18
N CYS A 88 59.46 14.98 -1.71
CA CYS A 88 58.83 16.31 -1.72
C CYS A 88 59.72 17.46 -2.23
N GLY A 89 60.94 17.18 -2.67
CA GLY A 89 61.86 18.18 -3.21
C GLY A 89 62.49 19.14 -2.18
N HIS A 90 62.33 18.88 -0.87
CA HIS A 90 62.93 19.72 0.17
C HIS A 90 64.46 19.64 0.15
N ILE A 91 65.17 20.79 0.18
CA ILE A 91 66.63 20.86 0.17
C ILE A 91 67.15 21.20 1.57
N GLY A 92 67.85 20.24 2.18
CA GLY A 92 68.46 20.38 3.51
C GLY A 92 69.97 20.17 3.49
N CYS A 93 70.68 20.76 4.46
CA CYS A 93 72.11 20.53 4.66
C CYS A 93 72.37 19.17 5.35
N GLY A 94 73.53 18.58 5.07
CA GLY A 94 73.90 17.24 5.52
C GLY A 94 74.14 17.08 7.03
N ARG A 95 74.35 15.83 7.45
CA ARG A 95 74.52 15.41 8.86
C ARG A 95 75.69 16.07 9.60
N TYR A 96 76.69 16.56 8.87
CA TYR A 96 77.88 17.20 9.43
C TYR A 96 77.81 18.74 9.45
N VAL A 97 76.66 19.30 9.02
CA VAL A 97 76.39 20.74 9.08
C VAL A 97 75.34 20.98 10.18
N SER A 98 74.12 21.41 9.83
CA SER A 98 73.01 21.61 10.77
C SER A 98 71.98 20.48 10.73
N ARG A 99 72.22 19.43 9.94
CA ARG A 99 71.38 18.23 9.84
C ARG A 99 69.95 18.46 9.37
N HIS A 100 69.67 19.55 8.66
CA HIS A 100 68.29 19.86 8.25
C HIS A 100 67.67 18.81 7.34
N ALA A 101 68.45 18.12 6.51
CA ALA A 101 67.94 17.00 5.73
C ALA A 101 67.47 15.82 6.61
N TYR A 102 68.12 15.60 7.75
CA TYR A 102 67.72 14.57 8.72
C TYR A 102 66.54 15.04 9.58
N THR A 103 66.53 16.31 10.01
CA THR A 103 65.38 16.90 10.72
C THR A 103 64.12 16.84 9.86
N HIS A 104 64.23 17.13 8.57
CA HIS A 104 63.14 16.98 7.61
C HIS A 104 62.61 15.54 7.59
N PHE A 105 63.49 14.54 7.48
CA PHE A 105 63.10 13.14 7.59
C PHE A 105 62.33 12.83 8.89
N GLN A 106 62.82 13.30 10.04
CA GLN A 106 62.16 13.05 11.32
C GLN A 106 60.76 13.67 11.41
N LEU A 107 60.52 14.80 10.75
CA LEU A 107 59.25 15.50 10.79
C LEU A 107 58.23 14.95 9.79
N THR A 108 58.68 14.58 8.58
CA THR A 108 57.77 14.21 7.48
C THR A 108 57.77 12.72 7.16
N MET A 109 58.67 11.94 7.77
CA MET A 109 58.92 10.53 7.46
C MET A 109 59.30 10.30 5.99
N HIS A 110 59.90 11.29 5.34
CA HIS A 110 60.44 11.14 3.99
C HIS A 110 61.81 10.45 4.03
N THR A 111 61.82 9.15 3.75
CA THR A 111 62.98 8.27 3.99
C THR A 111 64.15 8.48 3.04
N TYR A 112 63.92 9.02 1.83
CA TYR A 112 64.94 9.10 0.79
C TYR A 112 65.37 10.53 0.48
N ALA A 113 66.69 10.76 0.50
CA ALA A 113 67.30 12.01 0.07
C ALA A 113 68.53 11.77 -0.81
N MET A 114 68.72 12.61 -1.82
CA MET A 114 69.83 12.53 -2.77
C MET A 114 70.81 13.68 -2.56
N GLN A 115 72.10 13.38 -2.53
CA GLN A 115 73.15 14.39 -2.45
C GLN A 115 73.30 15.10 -3.81
N LEU A 116 73.24 16.44 -3.83
CA LEU A 116 73.26 17.22 -5.08
C LEU A 116 74.62 17.18 -5.81
N THR A 117 75.73 16.93 -5.10
CA THR A 117 77.08 16.98 -5.68
C THR A 117 77.49 15.73 -6.43
N ASN A 118 77.07 14.55 -5.98
CA ASN A 118 77.50 13.26 -6.51
C ASN A 118 76.34 12.28 -6.74
N GLN A 119 75.10 12.78 -6.60
CA GLN A 119 73.86 12.06 -6.89
C GLN A 119 73.69 10.75 -6.09
N ARG A 120 74.43 10.59 -4.97
CA ARG A 120 74.25 9.44 -4.08
C ARG A 120 72.96 9.58 -3.29
N VAL A 121 72.15 8.54 -3.30
CA VAL A 121 70.92 8.48 -2.51
C VAL A 121 71.21 7.86 -1.16
N TRP A 122 70.68 8.47 -0.11
CA TRP A 122 70.72 8.00 1.26
C TRP A 122 69.33 7.56 1.71
N ASP A 123 69.24 6.38 2.31
CA ASP A 123 68.05 5.92 3.03
C ASP A 123 68.20 6.21 4.52
N TYR A 124 67.33 7.07 5.04
CA TYR A 124 67.28 7.40 6.46
C TYR A 124 66.66 6.30 7.33
N ALA A 125 65.84 5.41 6.77
CA ALA A 125 65.25 4.29 7.50
C ALA A 125 66.22 3.10 7.60
N GLY A 126 66.92 2.76 6.51
CA GLY A 126 67.94 1.71 6.46
C GLY A 126 69.35 2.14 6.91
N ASP A 127 69.59 3.45 7.06
CA ASP A 127 70.89 4.06 7.42
C ASP A 127 72.06 3.64 6.49
N ASN A 128 71.78 3.52 5.19
CA ASN A 128 72.72 3.10 4.15
C ASN A 128 72.58 3.92 2.85
N TYR A 129 73.59 3.84 1.98
CA TYR A 129 73.53 4.39 0.63
C TYR A 129 72.79 3.44 -0.32
N VAL A 130 71.94 4.00 -1.20
CA VAL A 130 71.17 3.26 -2.22
C VAL A 130 71.75 3.56 -3.60
N HIS A 131 72.05 2.51 -4.37
CA HIS A 131 72.70 2.61 -5.68
C HIS A 131 71.70 2.70 -6.85
N ARG A 132 70.44 2.24 -6.67
CA ARG A 132 69.33 2.39 -7.64
C ARG A 132 67.98 2.13 -6.98
N LEU A 133 67.03 3.07 -7.11
CA LEU A 133 65.66 2.93 -6.58
C LEU A 133 64.74 2.31 -7.66
N VAL A 134 64.09 1.19 -7.35
CA VAL A 134 63.06 0.59 -8.21
C VAL A 134 61.72 0.62 -7.46
N ALA A 135 60.66 1.14 -8.09
CA ALA A 135 59.33 1.18 -7.49
C ALA A 135 58.57 -0.13 -7.78
N SER A 136 58.14 -0.82 -6.71
CA SER A 136 57.24 -1.97 -6.82
C SER A 136 55.81 -1.51 -7.16
N LYS A 137 55.17 -2.18 -8.12
CA LYS A 137 53.83 -1.81 -8.62
C LYS A 137 52.69 -2.03 -7.61
N ALA A 138 52.91 -2.78 -6.53
CA ALA A 138 51.85 -3.08 -5.56
C ALA A 138 51.64 -1.96 -4.51
N ASP A 139 52.68 -1.16 -4.20
CA ASP A 139 52.63 -0.21 -3.07
C ASP A 139 53.35 1.14 -3.33
N GLY A 140 53.95 1.36 -4.51
CA GLY A 140 54.69 2.60 -4.81
C GLY A 140 55.94 2.83 -3.92
N LYS A 141 56.27 1.87 -3.06
CA LYS A 141 57.44 1.88 -2.19
C LYS A 141 58.68 1.61 -3.04
N ALA A 142 59.65 2.52 -2.98
CA ALA A 142 60.94 2.31 -3.62
C ALA A 142 61.72 1.24 -2.82
N VAL A 143 62.12 0.17 -3.50
CA VAL A 143 62.85 -0.96 -2.93
C VAL A 143 64.21 -1.09 -3.65
N GLN A 144 65.23 -1.53 -2.93
CA GLN A 144 66.58 -1.73 -3.43
C GLN A 144 66.62 -2.94 -4.37
N PHE A 145 67.22 -2.77 -5.56
CA PHE A 145 67.61 -3.88 -6.44
C PHE A 145 69.07 -4.25 -6.12
N GLU A 146 69.29 -5.40 -5.49
CA GLU A 146 70.62 -5.95 -5.28
C GLU A 146 70.97 -6.84 -6.48
N CYS A 147 72.10 -6.56 -7.13
CA CYS A 147 72.76 -7.50 -8.00
C CYS A 147 74.22 -7.54 -7.57
N GLU A 148 74.61 -8.57 -6.82
CA GLU A 148 75.96 -9.15 -6.80
C GLU A 148 76.01 -10.38 -5.87
N GLY A 149 75.83 -11.57 -6.47
CA GLY A 149 76.55 -12.79 -6.06
C GLY A 149 75.90 -13.77 -5.08
N ALA A 150 74.86 -14.54 -5.50
CA ALA A 150 74.58 -15.89 -4.98
C ALA A 150 73.58 -16.69 -5.86
N PRO A 151 74.02 -17.31 -6.98
CA PRO A 151 73.10 -17.99 -7.93
C PRO A 151 72.36 -19.23 -7.37
N CYS A 152 72.45 -19.55 -6.08
CA CYS A 152 71.80 -20.72 -5.46
C CYS A 152 70.72 -20.34 -4.41
N MET A 153 70.77 -19.15 -3.83
CA MET A 153 69.74 -18.69 -2.88
C MET A 153 68.62 -17.91 -3.58
N ASP A 154 68.94 -17.24 -4.70
CA ASP A 154 67.98 -16.52 -5.54
C ASP A 154 66.93 -17.46 -6.13
N GLU A 155 67.33 -18.62 -6.69
CA GLU A 155 66.37 -19.59 -7.24
C GLU A 155 65.38 -20.11 -6.19
N LYS A 156 65.80 -20.23 -4.92
CA LYS A 156 64.90 -20.62 -3.81
C LYS A 156 64.00 -19.48 -3.37
N ILE A 157 64.51 -18.26 -3.35
CA ILE A 157 63.72 -17.07 -3.01
C ILE A 157 62.69 -16.80 -4.12
N ASP A 158 63.07 -16.91 -5.39
CA ASP A 158 62.20 -16.79 -6.55
C ASP A 158 61.16 -17.91 -6.59
N ALA A 159 61.55 -19.16 -6.27
CA ALA A 159 60.60 -20.25 -6.12
C ALA A 159 59.60 -19.99 -4.98
N LEU A 160 60.07 -19.50 -3.82
CA LEU A 160 59.18 -19.14 -2.70
C LEU A 160 58.27 -17.96 -3.02
N GLN A 161 58.77 -16.96 -3.76
CA GLN A 161 57.97 -15.83 -4.23
C GLN A 161 56.92 -16.28 -5.24
N LEU A 162 57.26 -17.21 -6.13
CA LEU A 162 56.31 -17.79 -7.09
C LEU A 162 55.23 -18.60 -6.38
N GLU A 163 55.60 -19.44 -5.41
CA GLU A 163 54.65 -20.20 -4.59
C GLU A 163 53.74 -19.28 -3.76
N TYR A 164 54.31 -18.21 -3.18
CA TYR A 164 53.54 -17.19 -2.46
C TYR A 164 52.58 -16.45 -3.40
N SER A 165 53.04 -16.09 -4.60
CA SER A 165 52.22 -15.43 -5.62
C SER A 165 51.10 -16.35 -6.13
N TYR A 166 51.39 -17.64 -6.32
CA TYR A 166 50.38 -18.65 -6.67
C TYR A 166 49.35 -18.84 -5.56
N LEU A 167 49.79 -18.90 -4.29
CA LEU A 167 48.89 -18.99 -3.15
C LEU A 167 48.00 -17.74 -3.03
N LEU A 168 48.58 -16.54 -3.18
CA LEU A 168 47.84 -15.29 -3.11
C LEU A 168 46.83 -15.17 -4.25
N THR A 169 47.24 -15.48 -5.48
CA THR A 169 46.32 -15.47 -6.65
C THR A 169 45.23 -16.51 -6.51
N SER A 170 45.54 -17.73 -6.05
CA SER A 170 44.55 -18.78 -5.75
C SER A 170 43.55 -18.34 -4.69
N GLN A 171 44.01 -17.67 -3.63
CA GLN A 171 43.15 -17.14 -2.57
C GLN A 171 42.26 -15.99 -3.08
N LEU A 172 42.82 -15.03 -3.83
CA LEU A 172 42.05 -13.93 -4.40
C LEU A 172 41.00 -14.43 -5.41
N GLU A 173 41.35 -15.42 -6.23
CA GLU A 173 40.41 -16.05 -7.17
C GLU A 173 39.30 -16.80 -6.44
N SER A 174 39.64 -17.53 -5.37
CA SER A 174 38.64 -18.21 -4.53
C SER A 174 37.67 -17.22 -3.86
N GLN A 175 38.19 -16.09 -3.36
CA GLN A 175 37.37 -15.02 -2.80
C GLN A 175 36.48 -14.37 -3.86
N ARG A 176 37.04 -14.07 -5.04
CA ARG A 176 36.29 -13.53 -6.18
C ARG A 176 35.11 -14.44 -6.53
N ILE A 177 35.36 -15.72 -6.80
CA ILE A 177 34.32 -16.69 -7.16
C ILE A 177 33.26 -16.78 -6.06
N TYR A 178 33.66 -16.78 -4.79
CA TYR A 178 32.72 -16.81 -3.68
C TYR A 178 31.80 -15.59 -3.66
N TRP A 179 32.35 -14.39 -3.78
CA TRP A 179 31.58 -13.15 -3.71
C TRP A 179 30.75 -12.90 -4.96
N GLU A 180 31.27 -13.20 -6.16
CA GLU A 180 30.51 -13.17 -7.41
C GLU A 180 29.34 -14.18 -7.36
N GLY A 181 29.59 -15.37 -6.84
CA GLY A 181 28.54 -16.38 -6.62
C GLY A 181 27.49 -15.92 -5.60
N LYS A 182 27.90 -15.24 -4.53
CA LYS A 182 26.99 -14.69 -3.52
C LYS A 182 26.16 -13.53 -4.07
N LEU A 183 26.76 -12.64 -4.86
CA LEU A 183 26.07 -11.56 -5.58
C LEU A 183 25.02 -12.13 -6.53
N THR A 184 25.40 -13.09 -7.37
CA THR A 184 24.48 -13.75 -8.31
C THR A 184 23.30 -14.41 -7.60
N ARG A 185 23.53 -15.06 -6.45
CA ARG A 185 22.45 -15.66 -5.65
C ARG A 185 21.51 -14.60 -5.08
N LEU A 186 22.06 -13.53 -4.51
CA LEU A 186 21.25 -12.43 -3.99
C LEU A 186 20.43 -11.75 -5.09
N GLU A 187 21.05 -11.48 -6.24
CA GLU A 187 20.35 -10.92 -7.41
C GLU A 187 19.22 -11.84 -7.88
N LYS A 188 19.46 -13.16 -7.92
CA LYS A 188 18.44 -14.15 -8.24
C LYS A 188 17.31 -14.15 -7.22
N ASP A 189 17.61 -14.21 -5.93
CA ASP A 189 16.63 -14.21 -4.84
C ASP A 189 15.75 -12.94 -4.90
N PHE A 190 16.37 -11.76 -5.06
CA PHE A 190 15.64 -10.50 -5.24
C PHE A 190 14.79 -10.48 -6.53
N SER A 191 15.28 -11.05 -7.62
CA SER A 191 14.53 -11.14 -8.87
C SER A 191 13.29 -12.03 -8.72
N GLU A 192 13.41 -13.17 -8.01
CA GLU A 192 12.32 -14.09 -7.72
C GLU A 192 11.30 -13.46 -6.78
N GLU A 193 11.75 -12.77 -5.73
CA GLU A 193 10.87 -12.00 -4.84
C GLU A 193 10.13 -10.90 -5.59
N MET A 194 10.81 -10.15 -6.45
CA MET A 194 10.21 -9.09 -7.26
C MET A 194 9.13 -9.66 -8.20
N VAL A 195 9.39 -10.79 -8.85
CA VAL A 195 8.40 -11.49 -9.69
C VAL A 195 7.21 -11.97 -8.87
N ASN A 196 7.44 -12.55 -7.68
CA ASN A 196 6.39 -13.00 -6.78
C ASN A 196 5.50 -11.84 -6.30
N VAL A 197 6.11 -10.73 -5.85
CA VAL A 197 5.39 -9.53 -5.43
C VAL A 197 4.59 -8.93 -6.59
N LYS A 198 5.19 -8.85 -7.79
CA LYS A 198 4.51 -8.36 -8.99
C LYS A 198 3.32 -9.23 -9.38
N SER A 199 3.46 -10.56 -9.27
CA SER A 199 2.37 -11.52 -9.53
C SER A 199 1.23 -11.33 -8.53
N LYS A 200 1.53 -11.27 -7.23
CA LYS A 200 0.54 -11.01 -6.17
C LYS A 200 -0.16 -9.66 -6.36
N PHE A 201 0.59 -8.62 -6.70
CA PHE A 201 0.03 -7.31 -6.97
C PHE A 201 -0.97 -7.35 -8.15
N LYS A 202 -0.59 -8.03 -9.24
CA LYS A 202 -1.48 -8.22 -10.40
C LYS A 202 -2.77 -8.97 -10.02
N GLU A 203 -2.66 -10.05 -9.25
CA GLU A 203 -3.83 -10.81 -8.76
C GLU A 203 -4.73 -9.94 -7.88
N THR A 204 -4.16 -9.13 -6.98
CA THR A 204 -4.94 -8.22 -6.15
C THR A 204 -5.64 -7.14 -6.97
N LEU A 205 -4.99 -6.62 -8.03
CA LEU A 205 -5.56 -5.62 -8.92
C LEU A 205 -6.75 -6.21 -9.70
N GLU A 206 -6.59 -7.39 -10.30
CA GLU A 206 -7.66 -8.10 -11.01
C GLU A 206 -8.85 -8.43 -10.08
N ARG A 207 -8.57 -8.74 -8.81
CA ARG A 207 -9.60 -8.94 -7.78
C ARG A 207 -10.31 -7.64 -7.40
N CYS A 208 -9.60 -6.53 -7.30
CA CYS A 208 -10.17 -5.20 -7.09
C CYS A 208 -11.10 -4.83 -8.25
N ASP A 209 -10.66 -4.96 -9.50
CA ASP A 209 -11.47 -4.68 -10.70
C ASP A 209 -12.74 -5.55 -10.73
N SER A 210 -12.60 -6.84 -10.41
CA SER A 210 -13.73 -7.77 -10.33
C SER A 210 -14.73 -7.39 -9.23
N LEU A 211 -14.26 -6.89 -8.08
CA LEU A 211 -15.11 -6.43 -6.99
C LEU A 211 -15.79 -5.11 -7.33
N GLU A 212 -15.10 -4.18 -7.98
CA GLU A 212 -15.67 -2.92 -8.47
C GLU A 212 -16.78 -3.17 -9.49
N GLN A 213 -16.58 -4.09 -10.42
CA GLN A 213 -17.62 -4.51 -11.37
C GLN A 213 -18.85 -5.07 -10.65
N LYS A 214 -18.66 -5.97 -9.67
CA LYS A 214 -19.75 -6.52 -8.86
C LYS A 214 -20.48 -5.44 -8.04
N LEU A 215 -19.74 -4.48 -7.49
CA LEU A 215 -20.32 -3.37 -6.74
C LEU A 215 -21.18 -2.51 -7.67
N ASN A 216 -20.71 -2.23 -8.88
CA ASN A 216 -21.46 -1.48 -9.89
C ASN A 216 -22.72 -2.22 -10.35
N THR A 217 -22.68 -3.54 -10.54
CA THR A 217 -23.89 -4.32 -10.88
C THR A 217 -24.89 -4.32 -9.73
N LEU A 218 -24.43 -4.59 -8.51
CA LEU A 218 -25.29 -4.56 -7.31
C LEU A 218 -25.88 -3.17 -7.05
N ALA A 219 -25.12 -2.09 -7.32
CA ALA A 219 -25.63 -0.73 -7.20
C ALA A 219 -26.77 -0.45 -8.20
N LYS A 220 -26.65 -0.91 -9.45
CA LYS A 220 -27.71 -0.81 -10.47
C LYS A 220 -28.94 -1.63 -10.09
N GLU A 221 -28.73 -2.86 -9.60
CA GLU A 221 -29.82 -3.73 -9.12
C GLU A 221 -30.54 -3.11 -7.92
N ARG A 222 -29.79 -2.59 -6.94
CA ARG A 222 -30.33 -1.87 -5.79
C ARG A 222 -31.19 -0.70 -6.25
N GLN A 223 -30.69 0.14 -7.16
CA GLN A 223 -31.45 1.28 -7.68
C GLN A 223 -32.73 0.85 -8.40
N SER A 224 -32.69 -0.26 -9.15
CA SER A 224 -33.87 -0.83 -9.81
C SER A 224 -34.91 -1.33 -8.81
N LEU A 225 -34.46 -2.07 -7.78
CA LEU A 225 -35.33 -2.56 -6.70
C LEU A 225 -35.91 -1.41 -5.88
N GLU A 226 -35.11 -0.40 -5.58
CA GLU A 226 -35.56 0.80 -4.86
C GLU A 226 -36.68 1.52 -5.61
N ARG A 227 -36.55 1.71 -6.93
CA ARG A 227 -37.63 2.25 -7.79
C ARG A 227 -38.88 1.39 -7.81
N LYS A 228 -38.74 0.05 -7.79
CA LYS A 228 -39.88 -0.87 -7.71
C LYS A 228 -40.58 -0.78 -6.35
N CYS A 229 -39.82 -0.75 -5.26
CA CYS A 229 -40.33 -0.55 -3.92
C CYS A 229 -41.11 0.76 -3.81
N THR A 230 -40.54 1.89 -4.27
CA THR A 230 -41.26 3.17 -4.24
C THR A 230 -42.56 3.13 -5.04
N THR A 231 -42.57 2.47 -6.20
CA THR A 231 -43.77 2.32 -7.03
C THR A 231 -44.84 1.46 -6.35
N LEU A 232 -44.44 0.34 -5.74
CA LEU A 232 -45.34 -0.55 -5.01
C LEU A 232 -45.89 0.13 -3.76
N THR A 233 -45.07 0.88 -3.01
CA THR A 233 -45.51 1.65 -1.85
C THR A 233 -46.53 2.72 -2.25
N GLN A 234 -46.31 3.45 -3.35
CA GLN A 234 -47.28 4.41 -3.87
C GLN A 234 -48.60 3.73 -4.26
N ARG A 235 -48.53 2.56 -4.92
CA ARG A 235 -49.73 1.79 -5.29
C ARG A 235 -50.47 1.27 -4.05
N GLN A 236 -49.76 0.79 -3.04
CA GLN A 236 -50.33 0.36 -1.78
C GLN A 236 -51.04 1.51 -1.06
N ALA A 237 -50.42 2.70 -1.02
CA ALA A 237 -51.03 3.90 -0.42
C ALA A 237 -52.32 4.31 -1.15
N ARG A 238 -52.35 4.26 -2.49
CA ARG A 238 -53.57 4.52 -3.28
C ARG A 238 -54.67 3.51 -2.95
N LEU A 239 -54.37 2.22 -3.03
CA LEU A 239 -55.34 1.17 -2.72
C LEU A 239 -55.85 1.24 -1.27
N ALA A 240 -55.00 1.64 -0.32
CA ALA A 240 -55.41 1.86 1.06
C ALA A 240 -56.38 3.05 1.19
N SER A 241 -56.13 4.15 0.47
CA SER A 241 -57.04 5.29 0.39
C SER A 241 -58.37 4.90 -0.26
N ASP A 242 -58.33 4.20 -1.39
CA ASP A 242 -59.53 3.75 -2.10
C ASP A 242 -60.38 2.84 -1.18
N LEU A 243 -59.74 1.89 -0.50
CA LEU A 243 -60.41 1.01 0.46
C LEU A 243 -61.05 1.79 1.62
N ASP A 244 -60.38 2.83 2.12
CA ASP A 244 -60.94 3.67 3.19
C ASP A 244 -62.16 4.46 2.69
N THR A 245 -62.09 5.04 1.49
CA THR A 245 -63.24 5.72 0.88
C THR A 245 -64.42 4.79 0.65
N GLU A 246 -64.18 3.56 0.17
CA GLU A 246 -65.22 2.54 0.00
C GLU A 246 -65.83 2.11 1.34
N ARG A 247 -65.02 1.96 2.39
CA ARG A 247 -65.50 1.67 3.75
C ARG A 247 -66.38 2.79 4.29
N GLN A 248 -65.95 4.04 4.13
CA GLN A 248 -66.72 5.21 4.56
C GLN A 248 -68.04 5.32 3.78
N LEU A 249 -68.00 5.12 2.46
CA LEU A 249 -69.19 5.12 1.61
C LEU A 249 -70.18 4.03 2.03
N ASN A 250 -69.69 2.80 2.23
CA ASN A 250 -70.52 1.68 2.67
C ASN A 250 -71.15 1.95 4.04
N HIS A 251 -70.39 2.54 4.97
CA HIS A 251 -70.88 2.94 6.29
C HIS A 251 -72.01 3.98 6.17
N CYS A 252 -71.79 5.06 5.43
CA CYS A 252 -72.79 6.11 5.21
C CYS A 252 -74.06 5.57 4.53
N LEU A 253 -73.91 4.71 3.51
CA LEU A 253 -75.04 4.07 2.83
C LEU A 253 -75.84 3.18 3.78
N ARG A 254 -75.18 2.41 4.65
CA ARG A 254 -75.86 1.58 5.66
C ARG A 254 -76.60 2.44 6.69
N CYS A 255 -75.99 3.52 7.18
CA CYS A 255 -76.66 4.46 8.09
C CYS A 255 -77.89 5.10 7.45
N ASN A 256 -77.77 5.54 6.19
CA ASN A 256 -78.89 6.09 5.43
C ASN A 256 -79.99 5.05 5.23
N GLN A 257 -79.64 3.83 4.81
CA GLN A 257 -80.58 2.72 4.67
C GLN A 257 -81.34 2.43 5.98
N ALA A 258 -80.63 2.40 7.12
CA ALA A 258 -81.25 2.21 8.42
C ALA A 258 -82.21 3.37 8.77
N SER A 259 -81.81 4.62 8.51
CA SER A 259 -82.66 5.80 8.73
C SER A 259 -83.92 5.77 7.85
N LEU A 260 -83.80 5.36 6.58
CA LEU A 260 -84.95 5.22 5.67
C LEU A 260 -85.88 4.09 6.09
N GLN A 261 -85.33 2.96 6.53
CA GLN A 261 -86.11 1.85 7.08
C GLN A 261 -86.86 2.26 8.34
N GLN A 262 -86.21 3.01 9.24
CA GLN A 262 -86.85 3.53 10.44
C GLN A 262 -87.96 4.55 10.11
N ALA A 263 -87.68 5.48 9.20
CA ALA A 263 -88.67 6.47 8.77
C ALA A 263 -89.89 5.80 8.11
N SER A 264 -89.67 4.87 7.19
CA SER A 264 -90.76 4.10 6.54
C SER A 264 -91.55 3.25 7.53
N ALA A 265 -90.89 2.62 8.52
CA ALA A 265 -91.56 1.89 9.60
C ALA A 265 -92.41 2.83 10.48
N SER A 266 -91.89 4.00 10.85
CA SER A 266 -92.62 5.00 11.64
C SER A 266 -93.83 5.56 10.88
N GLU A 267 -93.69 5.80 9.57
CA GLU A 267 -94.78 6.26 8.72
C GLU A 267 -95.84 5.15 8.55
N CYS A 268 -95.44 3.90 8.37
CA CYS A 268 -96.36 2.75 8.33
C CYS A 268 -97.12 2.59 9.65
N ALA A 269 -96.42 2.74 10.80
CA ALA A 269 -97.05 2.72 12.12
C ALA A 269 -98.04 3.88 12.29
N ARG A 270 -97.70 5.09 11.84
CA ARG A 270 -98.57 6.27 11.88
C ARG A 270 -99.81 6.09 11.01
N GLN A 271 -99.64 5.54 9.81
CA GLN A 271 -100.75 5.23 8.90
C GLN A 271 -101.65 4.12 9.46
N ARG A 272 -101.08 3.07 10.08
CA ARG A 272 -101.86 2.03 10.78
C ARG A 272 -102.64 2.59 11.96
N ALA A 273 -102.00 3.35 12.84
CA ALA A 273 -102.66 3.99 13.97
C ALA A 273 -103.83 4.88 13.51
N ARG A 274 -103.65 5.62 12.41
CA ARG A 274 -104.73 6.42 11.81
C ARG A 274 -105.84 5.56 11.21
N ALA A 275 -105.50 4.44 10.59
CA ALA A 275 -106.47 3.48 10.07
C ALA A 275 -107.25 2.79 11.20
N ASP A 276 -106.59 2.46 12.31
CA ASP A 276 -107.19 1.86 13.50
C ASP A 276 -108.14 2.86 14.19
N ASP A 277 -107.71 4.11 14.40
CA ASP A 277 -108.54 5.19 14.94
C ASP A 277 -109.77 5.48 14.05
N LEU A 278 -109.58 5.58 12.73
CA LEU A 278 -110.70 5.70 11.79
C LEU A 278 -111.63 4.49 11.83
N SER A 279 -111.08 3.28 12.01
CA SER A 279 -111.89 2.06 12.12
C SER A 279 -112.68 2.03 13.42
N GLU A 280 -112.10 2.49 14.53
CA GLU A 280 -112.78 2.63 15.83
C GLU A 280 -113.89 3.68 15.75
N GLN A 281 -113.62 4.86 15.17
CA GLN A 281 -114.63 5.89 14.93
C GLN A 281 -115.78 5.37 14.05
N LEU A 282 -115.47 4.62 12.99
CA LEU A 282 -116.49 3.96 12.18
C LEU A 282 -117.28 2.94 13.00
N ARG A 283 -116.63 2.18 13.89
CA ARG A 283 -117.26 1.21 14.79
C ARG A 283 -118.24 1.90 15.74
N ASP A 284 -117.83 3.00 16.35
CA ASP A 284 -118.66 3.81 17.25
C ASP A 284 -119.84 4.43 16.52
N VAL A 285 -119.63 4.95 15.30
CA VAL A 285 -120.71 5.48 14.45
C VAL A 285 -121.68 4.37 14.06
N THR A 286 -121.19 3.18 13.65
CA THR A 286 -122.05 2.04 13.36
C THR A 286 -122.81 1.59 14.60
N PHE A 287 -122.18 1.54 15.77
CA PHE A 287 -122.84 1.21 17.03
C PHE A 287 -123.91 2.24 17.39
N ALA A 288 -123.63 3.54 17.27
CA ALA A 288 -124.60 4.59 17.52
C ALA A 288 -125.79 4.53 16.56
N LEU A 289 -125.55 4.21 15.28
CA LEU A 289 -126.60 3.98 14.28
C LEU A 289 -127.43 2.73 14.60
N GLU A 290 -126.79 1.63 14.96
CA GLU A 290 -127.45 0.37 15.35
C GLU A 290 -128.26 0.54 16.64
N ALA A 291 -127.69 1.18 17.67
CA ALA A 291 -128.38 1.52 18.91
C ALA A 291 -129.56 2.47 18.66
N GLY A 292 -129.38 3.49 17.83
CA GLY A 292 -130.47 4.38 17.39
C GLY A 292 -131.59 3.63 16.67
N GLN A 293 -131.24 2.68 15.79
CA GLN A 293 -132.21 1.81 15.12
C GLN A 293 -132.92 0.85 16.09
N LEU A 294 -132.20 0.29 17.09
CA LEU A 294 -132.75 -0.60 18.11
C LEU A 294 -133.72 0.14 19.04
N ILE A 295 -133.35 1.34 19.51
CA ILE A 295 -134.20 2.23 20.31
C ILE A 295 -135.47 2.59 19.52
N THR A 296 -135.36 2.82 18.21
CA THR A 296 -136.52 3.11 17.35
C THR A 296 -137.44 1.90 17.16
N ARG A 297 -136.96 0.67 17.37
CA ARG A 297 -137.75 -0.58 17.29
C ARG A 297 -138.36 -1.03 18.63
N LEU A 298 -137.96 -0.45 19.76
CA LEU A 298 -138.53 -0.75 21.09
C LEU A 298 -139.90 -0.07 21.30
N THR A 299 -140.77 -0.72 22.10
CA THR A 299 -142.09 -0.21 22.51
C THR A 299 -141.98 0.97 23.49
N PRO A 300 -143.01 1.85 23.63
CA PRO A 300 -142.91 3.09 24.41
C PRO A 300 -142.51 2.90 25.88
N GLN A 301 -142.94 1.80 26.53
CA GLN A 301 -142.61 1.50 27.93
C GLN A 301 -141.12 1.14 28.11
N GLN A 302 -140.52 0.42 27.16
CA GLN A 302 -139.11 -0.01 27.26
C GLN A 302 -138.12 1.14 26.95
N ARG A 303 -138.54 2.19 26.24
CA ARG A 303 -137.70 3.38 26.00
C ARG A 303 -137.51 4.26 27.23
N ALA A 304 -138.52 4.32 28.11
CA ALA A 304 -138.44 5.08 29.36
C ALA A 304 -137.45 4.44 30.33
N GLU A 305 -137.45 3.10 30.44
CA GLU A 305 -136.57 2.36 31.36
C GLU A 305 -135.07 2.45 30.98
N VAL A 306 -134.74 2.57 29.69
CA VAL A 306 -133.35 2.72 29.22
C VAL A 306 -132.82 4.15 29.43
N MET A 307 -133.69 5.19 29.37
CA MET A 307 -133.29 6.58 29.63
C MET A 307 -133.14 6.90 31.12
N GLU A 308 -133.81 6.17 32.02
CA GLU A 308 -133.78 6.41 33.48
C GLU A 308 -132.71 5.62 34.25
N GLY A 309 -131.90 4.79 33.59
CA GLY A 309 -130.69 4.22 34.19
C GLY A 309 -130.92 3.37 35.45
N ARG A 310 -131.98 2.53 35.48
CA ARG A 310 -132.24 1.60 36.58
C ARG A 310 -131.77 0.18 36.23
N ILE A 311 -130.72 -0.29 36.90
CA ILE A 311 -130.20 -1.65 36.79
C ILE A 311 -130.35 -2.33 38.16
N ASP A 312 -131.18 -3.37 38.24
CA ASP A 312 -131.28 -4.27 39.39
C ASP A 312 -130.35 -5.50 39.20
N LEU A 313 -129.60 -5.82 40.27
CA LEU A 313 -128.38 -6.67 40.35
C LEU A 313 -128.62 -8.19 40.29
N PRO A 314 -127.55 -8.99 40.04
CA PRO A 314 -127.19 -9.96 41.09
C PRO A 314 -125.69 -10.07 41.38
N ALA A 315 -125.39 -10.37 42.65
CA ALA A 315 -124.09 -10.71 43.19
C ALA A 315 -123.76 -12.20 43.02
N ALA A 316 -122.49 -12.55 42.74
CA ALA A 316 -121.72 -13.66 43.35
C ALA A 316 -120.43 -14.02 42.56
N GLY A 317 -119.34 -14.34 43.29
CA GLY A 317 -118.25 -15.26 42.89
C GLY A 317 -116.94 -14.60 42.43
N THR A 318 -115.86 -14.55 43.25
CA THR A 318 -114.69 -15.49 43.29
C THR A 318 -113.88 -15.50 41.98
N ASP A 319 -112.56 -15.39 41.84
CA ASP A 319 -111.30 -15.56 42.60
C ASP A 319 -110.23 -14.75 41.80
N GLY A 320 -109.07 -14.29 42.24
CA GLY A 320 -108.05 -14.94 43.08
C GLY A 320 -106.85 -15.41 42.22
N GLY A 321 -105.71 -14.68 42.28
CA GLY A 321 -104.34 -15.14 41.91
C GLY A 321 -103.97 -15.05 40.42
N GLY A 322 -102.95 -14.29 40.00
CA GLY A 322 -101.50 -14.52 40.22
C GLY A 322 -100.92 -15.21 38.96
N GLY A 323 -99.84 -14.81 38.28
CA GLY A 323 -98.66 -14.04 38.65
C GLY A 323 -97.42 -14.84 38.21
N GLY A 324 -96.59 -14.28 37.31
CA GLY A 324 -95.22 -14.73 37.00
C GLY A 324 -95.10 -15.84 35.94
N GLY A 325 -94.18 -15.81 34.98
CA GLY A 325 -92.93 -15.07 34.90
C GLY A 325 -91.80 -16.06 34.56
N GLY A 326 -91.38 -16.09 33.30
CA GLY A 326 -90.20 -16.82 32.82
C GLY A 326 -89.60 -16.05 31.66
N GLY A 327 -88.30 -16.01 31.42
CA GLY A 327 -87.14 -16.51 32.13
C GLY A 327 -85.95 -15.77 31.52
N GLY A 328 -85.07 -15.21 32.35
CA GLY A 328 -83.85 -14.55 31.91
C GLY A 328 -82.67 -15.48 32.13
N GLY A 329 -82.09 -16.00 31.05
CA GLY A 329 -80.82 -16.72 31.05
C GLY A 329 -79.83 -15.98 30.16
N GLY A 330 -78.91 -15.24 30.79
CA GLY A 330 -77.77 -14.62 30.13
C GLY A 330 -76.73 -15.64 29.72
N GLY A 331 -76.06 -15.36 28.59
CA GLY A 331 -74.95 -16.14 28.06
C GLY A 331 -73.99 -15.21 27.34
N GLU A 332 -73.01 -14.74 28.09
CA GLU A 332 -71.87 -13.93 27.69
C GLU A 332 -70.89 -14.79 26.87
N MET A 333 -70.41 -14.29 25.72
CA MET A 333 -69.21 -14.83 25.06
C MET A 333 -68.32 -13.70 24.55
N THR A 334 -67.07 -13.85 24.95
CA THR A 334 -65.88 -13.00 24.82
C THR A 334 -65.35 -12.87 23.38
N PRO A 335 -64.43 -11.90 23.14
CA PRO A 335 -63.91 -11.57 21.81
C PRO A 335 -62.64 -12.35 21.47
N THR A 336 -62.38 -12.52 20.17
CA THR A 336 -61.09 -13.02 19.67
C THR A 336 -60.59 -12.10 18.55
N GLN A 337 -59.62 -11.24 18.89
CA GLN A 337 -58.49 -10.90 18.01
C GLN A 337 -57.49 -12.06 18.13
N ARG A 338 -56.72 -12.44 17.11
CA ARG A 338 -55.82 -11.60 16.32
C ARG A 338 -55.37 -12.35 15.07
#